data_AF-A0A2V6NA71-F1
#
_entry.id   AF-A0A2V6NA71-F1
#
_cell.length_a   1.000
_cell.length_b   1.000
_cell.length_c   1.000
_cell.angle_alpha   90.00
_cell.angle_beta   90.00
_cell.angle_gamma   90.00
#
_symmetry.space_group_name_H-M   'P 1'
#
loop_
_entity.id
_entity.type
_entity.pdbx_description
1 polymer ?
#
loop_
_entity_poly.entity_id
_entity_poly.type
_entity_poly.pdbx_seq_one_letter_code
_entity_poly.pdbx_strand_id
1 'polypeptide(L)'
;MMMLVHLLVWSRDRQSWANLCFSLAVFSVIGLVALEMVSMHTGSPEVFGATFRWAHFFYGVGVWASLGFVHFYFKTGRRWLLALALGLRLCAVVANFTTGQNLHVATIHSLQKIRFLGEQVSIIGEWTTNPWVRLGQLAALFQIAYVMDASFRLWRKGSPESRRRALTVGVSLSFFMIFASAQSALVTRGTLRMPFLVSLPFLGIVLAMGYELSRDFLRAAQLARELGEKERRLDLAAQAGGLGMWRWDVANDQVWMNEKGRSLFG
;
A
#
# COMPACT_ATOMS: atom_id res chain seq x y z
N MET A 1 1.46 12.56 8.87
CA MET A 1 0.50 13.39 8.12
C MET A 1 -0.22 12.61 7.01
N MET A 2 0.49 12.05 6.02
CA MET A 2 -0.15 11.34 4.88
C MET A 2 -1.16 10.27 5.29
N MET A 3 -0.82 9.39 6.24
CA MET A 3 -1.73 8.35 6.74
C MET A 3 -3.10 8.91 7.20
N LEU A 4 -3.09 10.03 7.94
CA LEU A 4 -4.30 10.63 8.50
C LEU A 4 -5.16 11.27 7.42
N VAL A 5 -4.53 11.91 6.43
CA VAL A 5 -5.24 12.52 5.29
C VAL A 5 -5.98 11.45 4.49
N HIS A 6 -5.31 10.35 4.13
CA HIS A 6 -5.94 9.27 3.37
C HIS A 6 -7.01 8.51 4.18
N LEU A 7 -6.83 8.40 5.50
CA LEU A 7 -7.84 7.82 6.38
C LEU A 7 -9.10 8.71 6.46
N LEU A 8 -8.91 10.03 6.52
CA LEU A 8 -9.99 11.01 6.50
C LEU A 8 -10.72 11.02 5.15
N VAL A 9 -10.00 10.87 4.03
CA VAL A 9 -10.62 10.73 2.70
C VAL A 9 -11.51 9.48 2.68
N TRP A 10 -11.02 8.33 3.14
CA TRP A 10 -11.84 7.12 3.20
C TRP A 10 -13.03 7.26 4.18
N SER A 11 -12.86 7.95 5.31
CA SER A 11 -13.96 8.12 6.27
C SER A 11 -15.11 8.96 5.70
N ARG A 12 -14.79 9.93 4.82
CA ARG A 12 -15.76 10.77 4.09
C ARG A 12 -16.30 10.12 2.81
N ASP A 13 -15.47 9.35 2.10
CA ASP A 13 -15.87 8.55 0.94
C ASP A 13 -15.54 7.07 1.20
N ARG A 14 -16.52 6.34 1.74
CA ARG A 14 -16.37 4.92 2.09
C ARG A 14 -16.15 4.00 0.89
N GLN A 15 -16.30 4.49 -0.33
CA GLN A 15 -16.00 3.73 -1.55
C GLN A 15 -14.51 3.77 -1.91
N SER A 16 -13.75 4.70 -1.34
CA SER A 16 -12.32 4.91 -1.59
C SER A 16 -11.41 3.91 -0.83
N TRP A 17 -11.65 2.60 -1.00
CA TRP A 17 -10.91 1.53 -0.32
C TRP A 17 -9.39 1.56 -0.53
N ALA A 18 -8.93 2.05 -1.69
CA ALA A 18 -7.50 2.22 -1.96
C ALA A 18 -6.83 3.20 -0.96
N ASN A 19 -7.55 4.23 -0.50
CA ASN A 19 -7.04 5.18 0.49
C ASN A 19 -6.89 4.52 1.88
N LEU A 20 -7.84 3.68 2.29
CA LEU A 20 -7.72 2.90 3.53
C LEU A 20 -6.52 1.94 3.47
N CYS A 21 -6.39 1.20 2.37
CA CYS A 21 -5.25 0.30 2.16
C CYS A 21 -3.92 1.06 2.21
N PHE A 22 -3.84 2.25 1.61
CA PHE A 22 -2.65 3.09 1.72
C PHE A 22 -2.34 3.48 3.16
N SER A 23 -3.33 3.96 3.93
CA SER A 23 -3.13 4.31 5.34
C SER A 23 -2.65 3.12 6.17
N LEU A 24 -3.22 1.93 5.96
CA LEU A 24 -2.77 0.71 6.64
C LEU A 24 -1.35 0.29 6.26
N ALA A 25 -0.94 0.50 5.00
CA ALA A 25 0.42 0.25 4.57
C ALA A 25 1.43 1.21 5.24
N VAL A 26 1.09 2.50 5.34
CA VAL A 26 1.92 3.48 6.06
C VAL A 26 2.02 3.12 7.55
N PHE A 27 0.91 2.74 8.18
CA PHE A 27 0.90 2.30 9.58
C PHE A 27 1.81 1.08 9.80
N SER A 28 1.76 0.10 8.89
CA SER A 28 2.65 -1.05 8.90
C SER A 28 4.12 -0.66 8.83
N VAL A 29 4.50 0.26 7.94
CA VAL A 29 5.89 0.75 7.83
C VAL A 29 6.35 1.40 9.12
N ILE A 30 5.51 2.24 9.75
CA ILE A 30 5.85 2.89 11.03
C ILE A 30 6.13 1.83 12.11
N GLY A 31 5.27 0.81 12.22
CA GLY A 31 5.47 -0.30 13.15
C GLY A 31 6.74 -1.09 12.88
N LEU A 32 7.05 -1.37 11.60
CA LEU A 32 8.28 -2.05 11.20
C LEU A 32 9.52 -1.26 11.59
N VAL A 33 9.59 0.04 11.27
CA VAL A 33 10.74 0.89 11.61
C VAL A 33 10.96 0.94 13.12
N ALA A 34 9.89 1.12 13.90
CA ALA A 34 9.99 1.17 15.36
C ALA A 34 10.58 -0.13 15.93
N LEU A 35 10.11 -1.29 15.44
CA LEU A 35 10.59 -2.59 15.90
C LEU A 35 12.00 -2.90 15.39
N GLU A 36 12.34 -2.50 14.16
CA GLU A 36 13.71 -2.63 13.65
C GLU A 36 14.70 -1.86 14.51
N MET A 37 14.37 -0.62 14.90
CA MET A 37 15.19 0.18 15.81
C MET A 37 15.39 -0.50 17.18
N VAL A 38 14.33 -1.07 17.76
CA VAL A 38 14.44 -1.82 19.03
C VAL A 38 15.34 -3.05 18.84
N SER A 39 15.18 -3.79 17.74
CA SER A 39 15.97 -4.99 17.46
C SER A 39 17.46 -4.71 17.27
N MET A 40 17.82 -3.55 16.70
CA MET A 40 19.21 -3.15 16.50
C MET A 40 19.92 -2.81 17.81
N HIS A 41 19.21 -2.37 18.83
CA HIS A 41 19.82 -1.87 20.08
C HIS A 41 19.67 -2.81 21.27
N THR A 42 18.82 -3.82 21.17
CA THR A 42 18.64 -4.79 22.26
C THR A 42 19.85 -5.71 22.42
N GLY A 43 20.23 -5.99 23.66
CA GLY A 43 21.21 -7.03 24.01
C GLY A 43 20.58 -8.35 24.46
N SER A 44 19.25 -8.42 24.61
CA SER A 44 18.53 -9.62 25.07
C SER A 44 17.98 -10.42 23.89
N PRO A 45 18.34 -11.72 23.76
CA PRO A 45 17.75 -12.62 22.77
C PRO A 45 16.23 -12.73 22.87
N GLU A 46 15.66 -12.69 24.07
CA GLU A 46 14.22 -12.77 24.32
C GLU A 46 13.49 -11.55 23.75
N VAL A 47 14.00 -10.34 24.05
CA VAL A 47 13.46 -9.08 23.52
C VAL A 47 13.62 -9.03 22.00
N PHE A 48 14.76 -9.49 21.47
CA PHE A 48 14.99 -9.57 20.03
C PHE A 48 13.96 -10.48 19.34
N GLY A 49 13.74 -11.68 19.88
CA GLY A 49 12.77 -12.64 19.35
C GLY A 49 11.33 -12.11 19.39
N ALA A 50 10.92 -11.47 20.48
CA ALA A 50 9.61 -10.83 20.60
C ALA A 50 9.42 -9.69 19.59
N THR A 51 10.46 -8.88 19.40
CA THR A 51 10.47 -7.78 18.43
C THR A 51 10.29 -8.30 17.01
N PHE A 52 10.99 -9.37 16.62
CA PHE A 52 10.82 -10.03 15.32
C PHE A 52 9.42 -10.60 15.12
N ARG A 53 8.83 -11.17 16.17
CA ARG A 53 7.46 -11.71 16.13
C ARG A 53 6.46 -10.61 15.80
N TRP A 54 6.55 -9.46 16.47
CA TRP A 54 5.70 -8.31 16.18
C TRP A 54 6.03 -7.66 14.83
N ALA A 55 7.28 -7.65 14.41
CA ALA A 55 7.66 -7.13 13.10
C ALA A 55 7.01 -7.96 11.98
N HIS A 56 6.96 -9.28 12.14
CA HIS A 56 6.26 -10.16 11.21
C HIS A 56 4.75 -9.88 11.14
N PHE A 57 4.13 -9.52 12.27
CA PHE A 57 2.72 -9.08 12.29
C PHE A 57 2.53 -7.80 11.47
N PHE A 58 3.34 -6.75 11.70
CA PHE A 58 3.25 -5.52 10.92
C PHE A 58 3.56 -5.74 9.43
N TYR A 59 4.52 -6.62 9.10
CA TYR A 59 4.78 -7.07 7.74
C TYR A 59 3.54 -7.73 7.11
N GLY A 60 2.82 -8.57 7.87
CA GLY A 60 1.54 -9.13 7.49
C GLY A 60 0.49 -8.07 7.13
N VAL A 61 0.32 -7.06 8.00
CA VAL A 61 -0.57 -5.92 7.78
C VAL A 61 -0.20 -5.16 6.50
N GLY A 62 1.09 -4.87 6.29
CA GLY A 62 1.58 -4.16 5.11
C GLY A 62 1.32 -4.93 3.82
N VAL A 63 1.48 -6.25 3.83
CA VAL A 63 1.14 -7.09 2.69
C VAL A 63 -0.36 -7.10 2.41
N TRP A 64 -1.18 -7.30 3.45
CA TRP A 64 -2.64 -7.27 3.30
C TRP A 64 -3.11 -5.95 2.69
N ALA A 65 -2.58 -4.84 3.22
CA ALA A 65 -2.82 -3.51 2.71
C ALA A 65 -2.37 -3.35 1.24
N SER A 66 -1.19 -3.82 0.89
CA SER A 66 -0.65 -3.72 -0.48
C SER A 66 -1.48 -4.53 -1.50
N LEU A 67 -1.87 -5.76 -1.17
CA LEU A 67 -2.71 -6.59 -2.05
C LEU A 67 -4.13 -6.03 -2.17
N GLY A 68 -4.69 -5.54 -1.05
CA GLY A 68 -5.97 -4.85 -1.02
C GLY A 68 -5.95 -3.60 -1.91
N PHE A 69 -4.88 -2.80 -1.83
CA PHE A 69 -4.69 -1.65 -2.71
C PHE A 69 -4.69 -2.07 -4.17
N VAL A 70 -3.87 -3.05 -4.55
CA VAL A 70 -3.85 -3.56 -5.94
C VAL A 70 -5.25 -4.03 -6.37
N HIS A 71 -5.99 -4.72 -5.51
CA HIS A 71 -7.35 -5.18 -5.80
C HIS A 71 -8.30 -4.02 -6.11
N PHE A 72 -8.42 -3.07 -5.19
CA PHE A 72 -9.38 -1.98 -5.26
C PHE A 72 -8.96 -0.90 -6.27
N TYR A 73 -7.65 -0.68 -6.44
CA TYR A 73 -7.09 0.32 -7.33
C TYR A 73 -7.08 -0.17 -8.79
N PHE A 74 -6.69 -1.42 -9.06
CA PHE A 74 -6.65 -1.94 -10.44
C PHE A 74 -8.01 -2.47 -10.91
N LYS A 75 -8.85 -3.00 -10.00
CA LYS A 75 -10.14 -3.63 -10.32
C LYS A 75 -10.03 -4.73 -11.38
N THR A 76 -8.89 -5.43 -11.42
CA THR A 76 -8.60 -6.53 -12.37
C THR A 76 -8.18 -7.83 -11.68
N GLY A 77 -7.90 -7.82 -10.38
CA GLY A 77 -7.38 -8.98 -9.67
C GLY A 77 -8.40 -10.12 -9.53
N ARG A 78 -7.95 -11.37 -9.69
CA ARG A 78 -8.77 -12.56 -9.43
C ARG A 78 -9.02 -12.71 -7.93
N ARG A 79 -10.30 -12.75 -7.52
CA ARG A 79 -10.69 -12.86 -6.11
C ARG A 79 -10.17 -14.13 -5.42
N TRP A 80 -10.17 -15.26 -6.12
CA TRP A 80 -9.67 -16.52 -5.54
C TRP A 80 -8.17 -16.45 -5.25
N LEU A 81 -7.38 -15.82 -6.14
CA LEU A 81 -5.93 -15.70 -5.98
C LEU A 81 -5.59 -14.72 -4.87
N LEU A 82 -6.37 -13.63 -4.75
CA LEU A 82 -6.29 -12.72 -3.60
C LEU A 82 -6.58 -13.45 -2.30
N ALA A 83 -7.71 -14.17 -2.22
CA ALA A 83 -8.12 -14.89 -1.02
C ALA A 83 -7.06 -15.93 -0.60
N LEU A 84 -6.49 -16.65 -1.56
CA LEU A 84 -5.40 -17.60 -1.31
C LEU A 84 -4.13 -16.89 -0.79
N ALA A 85 -3.72 -15.79 -1.42
CA ALA A 85 -2.54 -15.03 -1.01
C ALA A 85 -2.68 -14.42 0.40
N LEU A 86 -3.86 -13.88 0.72
CA LEU A 86 -4.19 -13.33 2.04
C LEU A 86 -4.30 -14.44 3.09
N GLY A 87 -4.99 -15.54 2.76
CA GLY A 87 -5.17 -16.70 3.64
C GLY A 87 -3.83 -17.35 4.01
N LEU A 88 -2.97 -17.62 3.03
CA LEU A 88 -1.62 -18.13 3.29
C LEU A 88 -0.80 -17.18 4.16
N ARG A 89 -0.94 -15.87 3.97
CA ARG A 89 -0.28 -14.88 4.84
C ARG A 89 -0.84 -14.91 6.26
N LEU A 90 -2.14 -15.03 6.43
CA LEU A 90 -2.74 -15.16 7.76
C LEU A 90 -2.23 -16.42 8.46
N CYS A 91 -2.19 -17.56 7.77
CA CYS A 91 -1.64 -18.79 8.31
C CYS A 91 -0.15 -18.63 8.71
N ALA A 92 0.64 -17.91 7.90
CA ALA A 92 2.03 -17.59 8.25
C ALA A 92 2.14 -16.70 9.50
N VAL A 93 1.27 -15.69 9.64
CA VAL A 93 1.20 -14.85 10.84
C VAL A 93 0.76 -15.66 12.05
N VAL A 94 -0.22 -16.55 11.93
CA VAL A 94 -0.62 -17.45 13.03
C VAL A 94 0.55 -18.35 13.44
N ALA A 95 1.19 -19.01 12.46
CA ALA A 95 2.36 -19.85 12.70
C ALA A 95 3.51 -19.07 13.38
N ASN A 96 3.68 -17.79 13.06
CA ASN A 96 4.66 -16.93 13.71
C ASN A 96 4.45 -16.77 15.23
N PHE A 97 3.21 -16.82 15.70
CA PHE A 97 2.89 -16.73 17.14
C PHE A 97 2.81 -18.10 17.82
N THR A 98 2.57 -19.18 17.07
CA THR A 98 2.36 -20.52 17.63
C THR A 98 3.56 -21.46 17.50
N THR A 99 4.55 -21.15 16.66
CA THR A 99 5.68 -22.04 16.39
C THR A 99 7.03 -21.37 16.71
N GLY A 100 7.74 -21.92 17.70
CA GLY A 100 9.06 -21.44 18.13
C GLY A 100 9.05 -19.98 18.64
N GLN A 101 10.20 -19.32 18.56
CA GLN A 101 10.29 -17.89 18.88
C GLN A 101 9.61 -17.02 17.81
N ASN A 102 9.75 -17.33 16.52
CA ASN A 102 9.02 -16.69 15.44
C ASN A 102 9.00 -17.60 14.18
N LEU A 103 8.36 -17.15 13.10
CA LEU A 103 8.23 -17.95 11.87
C LEU A 103 9.58 -18.30 11.23
N HIS A 104 10.60 -17.47 11.40
CA HIS A 104 11.90 -17.64 10.75
C HIS A 104 12.87 -18.45 11.62
N VAL A 105 12.82 -18.26 12.93
CA VAL A 105 13.77 -18.80 13.90
C VAL A 105 13.03 -19.52 15.01
N ALA A 106 13.40 -20.79 15.23
CA ALA A 106 12.82 -21.60 16.29
C ALA A 106 13.41 -21.20 17.65
N THR A 107 14.74 -21.10 17.76
CA THR A 107 15.46 -20.57 18.92
C THR A 107 16.63 -19.68 18.50
N ILE A 108 16.76 -18.52 19.17
CA ILE A 108 17.95 -17.67 19.13
C ILE A 108 18.87 -18.09 20.28
N HIS A 109 20.08 -18.54 19.96
CA HIS A 109 21.06 -18.98 20.96
C HIS A 109 21.95 -17.83 21.42
N SER A 110 22.31 -16.93 20.52
CA SER A 110 23.16 -15.79 20.82
C SER A 110 22.89 -14.61 19.90
N LEU A 111 23.21 -13.41 20.39
CA LEU A 111 23.27 -12.20 19.60
C LEU A 111 24.74 -11.82 19.39
N GLN A 112 25.04 -11.31 18.20
CA GLN A 112 26.34 -10.74 17.86
C GLN A 112 26.18 -9.24 17.62
N LYS A 113 27.20 -8.46 17.98
CA LYS A 113 27.25 -7.04 17.62
C LYS A 113 28.14 -6.85 16.40
N ILE A 114 27.63 -6.10 15.43
CA ILE A 114 28.39 -5.72 14.24
C ILE A 114 28.40 -4.20 14.09
N ARG A 115 29.41 -3.68 13.41
CA ARG A 115 29.43 -2.27 13.01
C ARG A 115 28.68 -2.10 11.70
N PHE A 116 27.54 -1.41 11.75
CA PHE A 116 26.69 -1.13 10.60
C PHE A 116 26.51 0.40 10.48
N LEU A 117 26.85 0.96 9.32
CA LEU A 117 26.78 2.42 9.07
C LEU A 117 27.50 3.28 10.12
N GLY A 118 28.58 2.75 10.71
CA GLY A 118 29.39 3.43 11.72
C GLY A 118 28.96 3.16 13.17
N GLU A 119 27.75 2.63 13.39
CA GLU A 119 27.17 2.33 14.70
C GLU A 119 27.23 0.84 15.06
N GLN A 120 27.20 0.51 16.35
CA GLN A 120 27.17 -0.87 16.84
C GLN A 120 25.73 -1.36 16.98
N VAL A 121 25.37 -2.36 16.18
CA VAL A 121 24.02 -2.93 16.14
C VAL A 121 24.03 -4.43 16.40
N SER A 122 22.98 -4.92 17.04
CA SER A 122 22.75 -6.33 17.31
C SER A 122 22.20 -7.06 16.08
N ILE A 123 22.74 -8.24 15.81
CA ILE A 123 22.26 -9.21 14.84
C ILE A 123 22.19 -10.60 15.47
N ILE A 124 21.47 -11.51 14.82
CA ILE A 124 21.41 -12.91 15.23
C ILE A 124 22.77 -13.56 15.00
N GLY A 125 23.32 -14.21 16.03
CA GLY A 125 24.60 -14.93 15.97
C GLY A 125 24.42 -16.39 15.59
N GLU A 126 23.99 -17.21 16.55
CA GLU A 126 23.64 -18.62 16.34
C GLU A 126 22.13 -18.82 16.49
N TRP A 127 21.52 -19.52 15.53
CA TRP A 127 20.08 -19.76 15.52
C TRP A 127 19.70 -21.09 14.88
N THR A 128 18.55 -21.61 15.27
CA THR A 128 17.91 -22.74 14.60
C THR A 128 16.78 -22.24 13.71
N THR A 129 16.73 -22.73 12.47
CA THR A 129 15.67 -22.35 11.53
C THR A 129 14.35 -23.01 11.92
N ASN A 130 13.26 -22.24 11.84
CA ASN A 130 11.93 -22.82 12.01
C ASN A 130 11.44 -23.40 10.66
N PRO A 131 11.10 -24.69 10.56
CA PRO A 131 10.62 -25.30 9.31
C PRO A 131 9.37 -24.62 8.73
N TRP A 132 8.55 -23.99 9.58
CA TRP A 132 7.35 -23.24 9.18
C TRP A 132 7.66 -21.99 8.34
N VAL A 133 8.92 -21.55 8.26
CA VAL A 133 9.35 -20.47 7.36
C VAL A 133 8.95 -20.70 5.91
N ARG A 134 8.84 -21.97 5.48
CA ARG A 134 8.39 -22.36 4.13
C ARG A 134 6.96 -21.90 3.84
N LEU A 135 6.09 -21.84 4.85
CA LEU A 135 4.74 -21.30 4.70
C LEU A 135 4.76 -19.81 4.36
N GLY A 136 5.65 -19.04 5.02
CA GLY A 136 5.88 -17.62 4.72
C GLY A 136 6.40 -17.40 3.30
N GLN A 137 7.34 -18.24 2.85
CA GLN A 137 7.88 -18.22 1.49
C GLN A 137 6.82 -18.55 0.44
N LEU A 138 6.02 -19.59 0.68
CA LEU A 138 4.89 -19.95 -0.19
C LEU A 138 3.87 -18.80 -0.27
N ALA A 139 3.53 -18.20 0.86
CA ALA A 139 2.64 -17.03 0.89
C ALA A 139 3.19 -15.88 0.05
N ALA A 140 4.50 -15.58 0.17
CA ALA A 140 5.15 -14.53 -0.63
C ALA A 140 5.08 -14.81 -2.14
N LEU A 141 5.28 -16.05 -2.57
CA LEU A 141 5.15 -16.44 -3.99
C LEU A 141 3.74 -16.15 -4.53
N PHE A 142 2.70 -16.55 -3.80
CA PHE A 142 1.31 -16.29 -4.20
C PHE A 142 0.96 -14.80 -4.22
N GLN A 143 1.55 -14.00 -3.33
CA GLN A 143 1.38 -12.54 -3.31
C GLN A 143 2.00 -11.89 -4.54
N ILE A 144 3.24 -12.25 -4.86
CA ILE A 144 3.93 -11.77 -6.06
C ILE A 144 3.15 -12.20 -7.32
N ALA A 145 2.71 -13.45 -7.37
CA ALA A 145 1.87 -13.96 -8.46
C ALA A 145 0.57 -13.17 -8.61
N TYR A 146 -0.11 -12.82 -7.50
CA TYR A 146 -1.31 -11.99 -7.54
C TYR A 146 -1.04 -10.59 -8.09
N VAL A 147 0.01 -9.91 -7.63
CA VAL A 147 0.37 -8.56 -8.10
C VAL A 147 0.72 -8.59 -9.58
N MET A 148 1.54 -9.54 -10.03
CA MET A 148 1.88 -9.70 -11.44
C MET A 148 0.66 -10.01 -12.30
N ASP A 149 -0.21 -10.92 -11.86
CA ASP A 149 -1.43 -11.29 -12.57
C ASP A 149 -2.40 -10.10 -12.72
N ALA A 150 -2.64 -9.36 -11.64
CA ALA A 150 -3.49 -8.17 -11.66
C ALA A 150 -2.91 -7.06 -12.57
N SER A 151 -1.58 -6.86 -12.49
CA SER A 151 -0.84 -5.91 -13.33
C SER A 151 -0.91 -6.28 -14.81
N PHE A 152 -0.72 -7.56 -15.16
CA PHE A 152 -0.78 -8.03 -16.54
C PHE A 152 -2.18 -7.88 -17.14
N ARG A 153 -3.23 -8.20 -16.37
CA ARG A 153 -4.62 -7.96 -16.79
C ARG A 153 -4.91 -6.47 -17.00
N LEU A 154 -4.39 -5.62 -16.12
CA LEU A 154 -4.56 -4.17 -16.24
C LEU A 154 -3.84 -3.67 -17.51
N TRP A 155 -2.61 -4.12 -17.74
CA TRP A 155 -1.86 -3.82 -18.97
C TRP A 155 -2.63 -4.20 -20.23
N ARG A 156 -3.25 -5.38 -20.25
CA ARG A 156 -4.06 -5.87 -21.37
C ARG A 156 -5.30 -5.03 -21.70
N LYS A 157 -5.80 -4.20 -20.77
CA LYS A 157 -6.88 -3.24 -21.08
C LYS A 157 -6.45 -2.16 -22.08
N GLY A 158 -5.14 -1.98 -22.29
CA GLY A 158 -4.60 -1.17 -23.38
C GLY A 158 -4.66 0.35 -23.20
N SER A 159 -5.46 0.88 -22.26
CA SER A 159 -5.53 2.33 -22.05
C SER A 159 -4.19 2.88 -21.51
N PRO A 160 -3.77 4.11 -21.90
CA PRO A 160 -2.53 4.70 -21.42
C PRO A 160 -2.42 4.75 -19.89
N GLU A 161 -3.55 5.04 -19.21
CA GLU A 161 -3.62 5.06 -17.74
C GLU A 161 -3.46 3.67 -17.13
N SER A 162 -4.07 2.65 -17.73
CA SER A 162 -3.95 1.26 -17.25
C SER A 162 -2.51 0.76 -17.37
N ARG A 163 -1.88 1.02 -18.52
CA ARG A 163 -0.46 0.67 -18.76
C ARG A 163 0.46 1.37 -17.78
N ARG A 164 0.24 2.67 -17.55
CA ARG A 164 1.02 3.44 -16.57
C ARG A 164 0.88 2.86 -15.16
N ARG A 165 -0.34 2.68 -14.66
CA ARG A 165 -0.59 2.13 -13.31
C ARG A 165 0.01 0.75 -13.13
N ALA A 166 -0.07 -0.10 -14.16
CA ALA A 166 0.57 -1.41 -14.17
C ALA A 166 2.11 -1.32 -14.11
N LEU A 167 2.72 -0.33 -14.78
CA LEU A 167 4.16 -0.09 -14.69
C LEU A 167 4.57 0.51 -13.35
N THR A 168 3.92 1.59 -12.90
CA THR A 168 4.33 2.32 -11.70
C THR A 168 4.08 1.51 -10.44
N VAL A 169 2.85 1.01 -10.21
CA VAL A 169 2.50 0.23 -9.02
C VAL A 169 2.84 -1.24 -9.22
N GLY A 170 2.49 -1.83 -10.37
CA GLY A 170 2.67 -3.27 -10.58
C GLY A 170 4.14 -3.72 -10.53
N VAL A 171 5.02 -3.01 -11.25
CA VAL A 171 6.46 -3.35 -11.27
C VAL A 171 7.12 -3.02 -9.94
N SER A 172 6.85 -1.84 -9.36
CA SER A 172 7.47 -1.46 -8.08
C SER A 172 7.09 -2.41 -6.95
N LEU A 173 5.80 -2.75 -6.79
CA LEU A 173 5.36 -3.69 -5.76
C LEU A 173 5.99 -5.06 -5.97
N SER A 174 6.02 -5.56 -7.22
CA SER A 174 6.65 -6.85 -7.52
C SER A 174 8.14 -6.84 -7.20
N PHE A 175 8.86 -5.78 -7.62
CA PHE A 175 10.28 -5.60 -7.35
C PHE A 175 10.57 -5.57 -5.84
N PHE A 176 9.87 -4.72 -5.08
CA PHE A 176 10.12 -4.61 -3.64
C PHE A 176 9.69 -5.86 -2.85
N MET A 177 8.66 -6.58 -3.29
CA MET A 177 8.29 -7.88 -2.69
C MET A 177 9.34 -8.96 -2.96
N ILE A 178 9.86 -9.03 -4.18
CA ILE A 178 10.97 -9.95 -4.53
C ILE A 178 12.21 -9.57 -3.74
N PHE A 179 12.56 -8.28 -3.69
CA PHE A 179 13.71 -7.78 -2.94
C PHE A 179 13.62 -8.12 -1.45
N ALA A 180 12.47 -7.85 -0.81
CA ALA A 180 12.24 -8.21 0.59
C ALA A 180 12.39 -9.72 0.84
N SER A 181 11.86 -10.54 -0.07
CA SER A 181 11.94 -12.00 0.02
C SER A 181 13.38 -12.51 -0.15
N ALA A 182 14.12 -11.95 -1.13
CA ALA A 182 15.51 -12.29 -1.39
C ALA A 182 16.42 -11.88 -0.23
N GLN A 183 16.26 -10.65 0.29
CA GLN A 183 16.98 -10.17 1.46
C GLN A 183 16.73 -11.08 2.67
N SER A 184 15.46 -11.39 2.97
CA SER A 184 15.11 -12.28 4.08
C SER A 184 15.76 -13.66 3.93
N ALA A 185 15.76 -14.23 2.71
CA ALA A 185 16.39 -15.51 2.43
C ALA A 185 17.92 -15.47 2.59
N LEU A 186 18.59 -14.41 2.12
CA LEU A 186 20.04 -14.26 2.22
C LEU A 186 20.51 -14.08 3.66
N VAL A 187 19.78 -13.31 4.47
CA VAL A 187 20.09 -13.13 5.89
C VAL A 187 19.82 -14.42 6.67
N THR A 188 18.69 -15.10 6.41
CA THR A 188 18.37 -16.38 7.09
C THR A 188 19.34 -17.52 6.73
N ARG A 189 20.02 -17.44 5.58
CA ARG A 189 21.09 -18.37 5.19
C ARG A 189 22.46 -18.01 5.78
N GLY A 190 22.59 -16.86 6.46
CA GLY A 190 23.85 -16.39 7.04
C GLY A 190 24.86 -15.83 6.02
N THR A 191 24.50 -15.74 4.74
CA THR A 191 25.36 -15.17 3.69
C THR A 191 25.53 -13.66 3.86
N LEU A 192 24.45 -12.98 4.25
CA LEU A 192 24.44 -11.54 4.46
C LEU A 192 24.32 -11.24 5.95
N ARG A 193 25.38 -10.68 6.54
CA ARG A 193 25.42 -10.28 7.96
C ARG A 193 25.02 -8.81 8.09
N MET A 194 23.73 -8.56 8.19
CA MET A 194 23.16 -7.23 8.40
C MET A 194 21.92 -7.30 9.29
N PRO A 195 21.51 -6.18 9.92
CA PRO A 195 20.21 -6.10 10.57
C PRO A 195 19.07 -6.37 9.56
N PHE A 196 17.98 -6.96 10.04
CA PHE A 196 16.80 -7.16 9.20
C PHE A 196 16.08 -5.84 8.94
N LEU A 197 16.34 -5.24 7.78
CA LEU A 197 15.73 -4.00 7.30
C LEU A 197 14.59 -4.29 6.31
N VAL A 198 13.43 -4.73 6.80
CA VAL A 198 12.25 -5.05 5.97
C VAL A 198 11.45 -3.79 5.66
N SER A 199 11.53 -2.76 6.50
CA SER A 199 10.86 -1.48 6.33
C SER A 199 11.24 -0.77 5.02
N LEU A 200 12.50 -0.88 4.58
CA LEU A 200 13.01 -0.24 3.36
C LEU A 200 12.25 -0.66 2.10
N PRO A 201 12.11 -1.96 1.77
CA PRO A 201 11.28 -2.38 0.64
C PRO A 201 9.81 -1.91 0.76
N PHE A 202 9.23 -1.92 1.97
CA PHE A 202 7.84 -1.47 2.16
C PHE A 202 7.68 0.04 2.01
N LEU A 203 8.69 0.82 2.37
CA LEU A 203 8.73 2.25 2.08
C LEU A 203 8.68 2.48 0.57
N GLY A 204 9.43 1.70 -0.20
CA GLY A 204 9.36 1.72 -1.67
C GLY A 204 7.96 1.44 -2.22
N ILE A 205 7.26 0.45 -1.66
CA ILE A 205 5.86 0.13 -1.98
C ILE A 205 4.94 1.30 -1.68
N VAL A 206 5.04 1.86 -0.46
CA VAL A 206 4.22 3.00 -0.03
C VAL A 206 4.47 4.22 -0.91
N LEU A 207 5.73 4.50 -1.29
CA LEU A 207 6.06 5.62 -2.19
C LEU A 207 5.40 5.45 -3.55
N ALA A 208 5.41 4.25 -4.13
CA ALA A 208 4.75 3.98 -5.41
C ALA A 208 3.23 4.16 -5.34
N MET A 209 2.59 3.66 -4.27
CA MET A 209 1.15 3.84 -4.04
C MET A 209 0.80 5.32 -3.85
N GLY A 210 1.57 6.02 -3.01
CA GLY A 210 1.36 7.42 -2.69
C GLY A 210 1.56 8.33 -3.90
N TYR A 211 2.52 8.01 -4.77
CA TYR A 211 2.74 8.73 -6.03
C TYR A 211 1.50 8.66 -6.95
N GLU A 212 0.95 7.47 -7.17
CA GLU A 212 -0.23 7.32 -8.02
C GLU A 212 -1.48 7.96 -7.40
N LEU A 213 -1.72 7.80 -6.10
CA LEU A 213 -2.84 8.46 -5.43
C LEU A 213 -2.73 10.00 -5.50
N SER A 214 -1.54 10.55 -5.22
CA SER A 214 -1.31 11.99 -5.28
C SER A 214 -1.57 12.55 -6.69
N ARG A 215 -1.14 11.81 -7.71
CA ARG A 215 -1.39 12.17 -9.11
C ARG A 215 -2.88 12.18 -9.45
N ASP A 216 -3.64 11.19 -8.99
CA ASP A 216 -5.08 11.14 -9.21
C ASP A 216 -5.80 12.31 -8.50
N PHE A 217 -5.39 12.67 -7.27
CA PHE A 217 -5.91 13.85 -6.57
C PHE A 217 -5.62 15.15 -7.32
N LEU A 218 -4.38 15.36 -7.79
CA LEU A 218 -4.01 16.55 -8.55
C LEU A 218 -4.80 16.68 -9.84
N ARG A 219 -5.02 15.55 -10.54
CA ARG A 219 -5.81 15.54 -11.77
C ARG A 219 -7.29 15.82 -11.52
N ALA A 220 -7.87 15.27 -10.46
CA ALA A 220 -9.25 15.57 -10.07
C ALA A 220 -9.41 17.07 -9.75
N ALA A 221 -8.47 17.66 -9.00
CA ALA A 221 -8.47 19.08 -8.70
C ALA A 221 -8.31 19.95 -9.96
N GLN A 222 -7.50 19.52 -10.92
CA GLN A 222 -7.36 20.22 -12.20
C GLN A 222 -8.64 20.15 -13.04
N LEU A 223 -9.25 18.97 -13.17
CA LEU A 223 -10.51 18.79 -13.88
C LEU A 223 -11.65 19.62 -13.27
N ALA A 224 -11.71 19.69 -11.93
CA ALA A 224 -12.69 20.54 -11.25
C ALA A 224 -12.48 22.03 -11.54
N ARG A 225 -11.23 22.49 -11.60
CA ARG A 225 -10.90 23.87 -11.99
C ARG A 225 -11.27 24.17 -13.45
N GLU A 226 -10.89 23.28 -14.37
CA GLU A 226 -11.23 23.43 -15.80
C GLU A 226 -12.75 23.42 -16.04
N LEU A 227 -13.50 22.62 -15.27
CA LEU A 227 -14.96 22.62 -15.33
C LEU A 227 -15.52 23.97 -14.87
N GLY A 228 -15.05 24.49 -13.73
CA GLY A 228 -15.47 25.80 -13.23
C GLY A 228 -15.13 26.96 -14.18
N GLU A 229 -13.97 26.92 -14.83
CA GLU A 229 -13.60 27.91 -15.86
C GLU A 229 -14.49 27.82 -17.11
N LYS A 230 -14.83 26.60 -17.55
CA LYS A 230 -15.75 26.40 -18.68
C LYS A 230 -17.17 26.84 -18.35
N GLU A 231 -17.68 26.53 -17.17
CA GLU A 231 -18.99 27.00 -16.71
C GLU A 231 -19.03 28.53 -16.67
N ARG A 232 -17.98 29.18 -16.15
CA ARG A 232 -17.87 30.65 -16.15
C ARG A 232 -17.83 31.23 -17.56
N ARG A 233 -17.10 30.60 -18.48
CA ARG A 233 -17.03 31.05 -19.88
C ARG A 233 -18.37 30.88 -20.60
N LEU A 234 -19.07 29.78 -20.36
CA LEU A 234 -20.41 29.53 -20.91
C LEU A 234 -21.41 30.56 -20.40
N ASP A 235 -21.37 30.89 -19.10
CA ASP A 235 -22.25 31.90 -18.52
C ASP A 235 -21.98 33.29 -19.12
N LEU A 236 -20.72 33.69 -19.28
CA LEU A 236 -20.36 34.95 -19.95
C LEU A 236 -20.80 34.99 -21.42
N ALA A 237 -20.65 33.88 -22.16
CA ALA A 237 -21.11 33.80 -23.55
C ALA A 237 -22.64 33.87 -23.65
N ALA A 238 -23.35 33.23 -22.72
CA ALA A 238 -24.81 33.31 -22.64
C ALA A 238 -25.27 34.74 -22.33
N GLN A 239 -24.63 35.42 -21.37
CA GLN A 239 -24.92 36.81 -21.05
C GLN A 239 -24.65 37.75 -22.25
N ALA A 240 -23.50 37.62 -22.91
CA ALA A 240 -23.14 38.43 -24.07
C ALA A 240 -24.08 38.20 -25.27
N GLY A 241 -24.54 36.97 -25.48
CA GLY A 241 -25.53 36.62 -26.50
C GLY A 241 -26.97 36.94 -26.11
N GLY A 242 -27.22 37.46 -24.91
CA GLY A 242 -28.57 37.70 -24.39
C GLY A 242 -29.40 36.42 -24.20
N LEU A 243 -28.75 35.26 -24.06
CA LEU A 243 -29.39 33.95 -23.96
C LEU A 243 -29.77 33.62 -22.51
N GLY A 244 -31.04 33.32 -22.29
CA GLY A 244 -31.54 32.74 -21.05
C GLY A 244 -31.23 31.24 -21.01
N MET A 245 -30.38 30.81 -20.09
CA MET A 245 -30.09 29.39 -19.85
C MET A 245 -30.93 28.90 -18.68
N TRP A 246 -31.50 27.71 -18.84
CA TRP A 246 -32.24 27.03 -17.78
C TRP A 246 -31.86 25.55 -17.73
N ARG A 247 -31.95 24.97 -16.53
CA ARG A 247 -31.78 23.53 -16.29
C ARG A 247 -32.85 23.11 -15.30
N TRP A 248 -33.54 22.02 -15.59
CA TRP A 248 -34.45 21.38 -14.65
C TRP A 248 -33.81 20.11 -14.10
N ASP A 249 -33.71 20.03 -12.77
CA ASP A 249 -33.39 18.81 -12.05
C ASP A 249 -34.69 18.07 -11.76
N VAL A 250 -34.96 17.04 -12.57
CA VAL A 250 -36.18 16.22 -12.48
C VAL A 250 -36.26 15.44 -11.16
N ALA A 251 -35.13 15.09 -10.56
CA ALA A 251 -35.12 14.27 -9.34
C ALA A 251 -35.51 15.09 -8.10
N ASN A 252 -35.14 16.37 -8.06
CA ASN A 252 -35.44 17.27 -6.95
C ASN A 252 -36.57 18.27 -7.29
N ASP A 253 -37.11 18.20 -8.50
CA ASP A 253 -38.08 19.13 -9.09
C ASP A 253 -37.68 20.61 -8.94
N GLN A 254 -36.42 20.93 -9.26
CA GLN A 254 -35.87 22.29 -9.15
C GLN A 254 -35.44 22.83 -10.51
N VAL A 255 -35.87 24.05 -10.83
CA VAL A 255 -35.44 24.74 -12.05
C VAL A 255 -34.40 25.81 -11.69
N TRP A 256 -33.21 25.66 -12.25
CA TRP A 256 -32.17 26.68 -12.23
C TRP A 256 -32.25 27.53 -13.50
N MET A 257 -32.11 28.84 -13.37
CA MET A 257 -31.99 29.77 -14.48
C MET A 257 -30.83 30.75 -14.23
N ASN A 258 -30.14 31.12 -15.30
CA ASN A 258 -29.20 32.24 -15.27
C ASN A 258 -29.93 33.58 -15.14
N GLU A 259 -29.21 34.64 -14.78
CA GLU A 259 -29.78 35.96 -14.47
C GLU A 259 -30.59 36.54 -15.64
N LYS A 260 -30.10 36.37 -16.87
CA LYS A 260 -30.82 36.78 -18.07
C LYS A 260 -32.14 36.02 -18.26
N GLY A 261 -32.13 34.70 -18.07
CA GLY A 261 -33.33 33.87 -18.11
C GLY A 261 -34.37 34.31 -17.08
N ARG A 262 -33.96 34.62 -15.85
CA ARG A 262 -34.86 35.15 -14.81
C ARG A 262 -35.45 36.50 -15.21
N SER A 263 -34.64 37.40 -15.79
CA SER A 263 -35.11 38.72 -16.24
C SER A 263 -36.20 38.66 -17.32
N LEU A 264 -36.36 37.54 -18.02
CA LEU A 264 -37.43 37.35 -19.02
C LEU A 264 -38.79 37.02 -18.40
N PHE A 265 -38.81 36.53 -17.16
CA PHE A 265 -40.03 36.10 -16.47
C PHE A 265 -40.50 37.07 -15.38
N GLY A 266 -39.77 38.16 -15.13
CA GLY A 266 -40.08 39.17 -14.11
C GLY A 266 -39.46 38.83 -12.77
#